data_AF-A0A2V8NWR7-F1
#
_entry.id   AF-A0A2V8NWR7-F1
#
_cell.length_a   1.000
_cell.length_b   1.000
_cell.length_c   1.000
_cell.angle_alpha   90.00
_cell.angle_beta   90.00
_cell.angle_gamma   90.00
#
_symmetry.space_group_name_H-M   'P 1'
#
loop_
_entity.id
_entity.type
_entity.pdbx_description
1 polymer ?
#
loop_
_entity_poly.entity_id
_entity_poly.type
_entity_poly.pdbx_seq_one_letter_code
_entity_poly.pdbx_strand_id
1 'polypeptide(L)'
;MSATLPELSPIPLPEEKPSNRGKFSLDRNYWEQLHHNRYTKWQLGTSAEDIASEEGVSSNAIRHSLAWVEARLTGAQVVEGRNTRLRLRTFAQLSEKYVEELEKLMGDANPIIRSRALEHFRKTLGLEANGGVRVNIHNQQAAVFGQQQPQSFGEAMDRIRELHLRADVTPPAVPLTGGSRSQH
;
A
#
# COMPACT_ATOMS: atom_id res chain seq x y z
N MET A 1 -21.14 5.49 -22.77
CA MET A 1 -21.12 4.06 -22.35
C MET A 1 -19.93 3.90 -21.42
N SER A 2 -20.20 3.78 -20.13
CA SER A 2 -19.15 3.69 -19.10
C SER A 2 -18.42 2.36 -19.22
N ALA A 3 -17.12 2.41 -19.47
CA ALA A 3 -16.26 1.25 -19.31
C ALA A 3 -16.20 0.96 -17.80
N THR A 4 -16.86 -0.11 -17.38
CA THR A 4 -16.67 -0.72 -16.07
C THR A 4 -15.21 -1.13 -15.97
N LEU A 5 -14.47 -0.52 -15.03
CA LEU A 5 -13.18 -1.04 -14.60
C LEU A 5 -13.41 -2.53 -14.25
N PRO A 6 -12.71 -3.48 -14.88
CA PRO A 6 -12.83 -4.88 -14.50
C PRO A 6 -12.49 -4.97 -13.01
N GLU A 7 -13.40 -5.59 -12.26
CA GLU A 7 -13.27 -5.92 -10.85
C GLU A 7 -11.84 -6.44 -10.60
N LEU A 8 -10.99 -5.62 -9.96
CA LEU A 8 -9.53 -5.83 -9.88
C LEU A 8 -9.13 -6.96 -8.91
N SER A 9 -10.06 -7.87 -8.62
CA SER A 9 -9.81 -9.03 -7.76
C SER A 9 -9.49 -10.24 -8.63
N PRO A 10 -8.35 -10.92 -8.41
CA PRO A 10 -8.03 -12.14 -9.13
C PRO A 10 -9.11 -13.20 -8.85
N ILE A 11 -9.61 -13.85 -9.90
CA ILE A 11 -10.52 -14.98 -9.76
C ILE A 11 -9.72 -16.11 -9.11
N PRO A 12 -10.20 -16.73 -8.01
CA PRO A 12 -9.49 -17.83 -7.38
C PRO A 12 -9.28 -18.96 -8.39
N LEU A 13 -8.02 -19.41 -8.51
CA LEU A 13 -7.69 -20.53 -9.36
C LEU A 13 -8.21 -21.83 -8.74
N PRO A 14 -8.62 -22.81 -9.57
CA PRO A 14 -8.85 -24.17 -9.10
C PRO A 14 -7.66 -24.70 -8.30
N GLU A 15 -7.91 -25.40 -7.19
CA GLU A 15 -6.85 -25.91 -6.29
C GLU A 15 -5.95 -26.96 -6.98
N GLU A 16 -6.50 -27.73 -7.92
CA GLU A 16 -5.74 -28.69 -8.70
C GLU A 16 -5.13 -28.04 -9.94
N LYS A 17 -3.80 -27.91 -9.92
CA LYS A 17 -3.01 -27.47 -11.07
C LYS A 17 -3.01 -28.55 -12.15
N PRO A 18 -3.37 -28.22 -13.41
CA PRO A 18 -3.34 -29.18 -14.51
C PRO A 18 -1.97 -29.82 -14.69
N SER A 19 -1.96 -31.13 -14.91
CA SER A 19 -0.73 -31.91 -15.17
C SER A 19 -0.02 -31.47 -16.46
N ASN A 20 -0.76 -30.94 -17.43
CA ASN A 20 -0.24 -30.54 -18.74
C ASN A 20 -0.20 -29.01 -18.87
N ARG A 21 0.86 -28.47 -19.51
CA ARG A 21 1.05 -27.01 -19.65
C ARG A 21 0.56 -26.48 -21.00
N GLY A 22 -0.12 -25.33 -20.97
CA GLY A 22 -0.32 -24.47 -22.14
C GLY A 22 -1.33 -24.98 -23.16
N LYS A 23 -1.07 -24.74 -24.46
CA LYS A 23 -2.00 -24.99 -25.59
C LYS A 23 -2.41 -26.46 -25.80
N PHE A 24 -1.70 -27.39 -25.15
CA PHE A 24 -1.95 -28.82 -25.20
C PHE A 24 -2.65 -29.35 -23.93
N SER A 25 -2.92 -28.46 -22.97
CA SER A 25 -3.75 -28.77 -21.81
C SER A 25 -5.21 -28.76 -22.21
N LEU A 26 -5.97 -29.75 -21.73
CA LEU A 26 -7.43 -29.73 -21.81
C LEU A 26 -8.00 -28.56 -20.97
N ASP A 27 -7.26 -28.15 -19.92
CA ASP A 27 -7.62 -27.07 -19.01
C ASP A 27 -7.13 -25.70 -19.50
N ARG A 28 -7.56 -25.31 -20.71
CA ARG A 28 -7.20 -24.01 -21.29
C ARG A 28 -7.62 -22.84 -20.39
N ASN A 29 -8.80 -22.92 -19.79
CA ASN A 29 -9.35 -21.87 -18.92
C ASN A 29 -8.47 -21.60 -17.69
N TYR A 30 -7.89 -22.65 -17.10
CA TYR A 30 -6.97 -22.51 -15.97
C TYR A 30 -5.76 -21.64 -16.35
N TRP A 31 -5.13 -21.94 -17.50
CA TRP A 31 -3.95 -21.20 -17.95
C TRP A 31 -4.28 -19.76 -18.32
N GLU A 32 -5.43 -19.52 -18.95
CA GLU A 32 -5.91 -18.17 -19.26
C GLU A 32 -6.15 -17.37 -17.96
N GLN A 33 -6.82 -17.94 -16.96
CA GLN A 33 -7.03 -17.30 -15.66
C GLN A 33 -5.70 -17.02 -14.94
N LEU A 34 -4.76 -17.97 -14.97
CA LEU A 34 -3.44 -17.78 -14.37
C LEU A 34 -2.72 -16.57 -14.99
N HIS A 35 -2.76 -16.44 -16.32
CA HIS A 35 -2.14 -15.32 -17.03
C HIS A 35 -2.78 -13.98 -16.64
N HIS A 36 -4.12 -13.93 -16.56
CA HIS A 36 -4.85 -12.72 -16.14
C HIS A 36 -4.57 -12.37 -14.68
N ASN A 37 -4.59 -13.34 -13.75
CA ASN A 37 -4.30 -13.09 -12.34
C ASN A 37 -2.89 -12.52 -12.13
N ARG A 38 -1.88 -13.07 -12.80
CA ARG A 38 -0.51 -12.53 -12.78
C ARG A 38 -0.45 -11.12 -13.35
N TYR A 39 -1.19 -10.84 -14.42
CA TYR A 39 -1.25 -9.51 -15.02
C TYR A 39 -1.93 -8.50 -14.09
N THR A 40 -3.01 -8.88 -13.41
CA THR A 40 -3.67 -8.03 -12.40
C THR A 40 -2.74 -7.73 -11.23
N LYS A 41 -2.07 -8.73 -10.64
CA LYS A 41 -1.06 -8.51 -9.59
C LYS A 41 0.02 -7.53 -10.04
N TRP A 42 0.51 -7.70 -11.26
CA TRP A 42 1.48 -6.79 -11.84
C TRP A 42 0.91 -5.39 -12.07
N GLN A 43 -0.32 -5.23 -12.54
CA GLN A 43 -0.95 -3.91 -12.67
C GLN A 43 -1.10 -3.20 -11.32
N LEU A 44 -1.36 -3.97 -10.25
CA LEU A 44 -1.50 -3.48 -8.87
C LEU A 44 -0.16 -3.11 -8.20
N GLY A 45 0.97 -3.35 -8.87
CA GLY A 45 2.29 -2.85 -8.44
C GLY A 45 3.30 -3.93 -8.06
N THR A 46 2.87 -5.18 -7.85
CA THR A 46 3.75 -6.31 -7.50
C THR A 46 4.80 -6.54 -8.59
N SER A 47 6.07 -6.76 -8.23
CA SER A 47 7.12 -6.98 -9.23
C SER A 47 7.00 -8.37 -9.88
N ALA A 48 7.62 -8.57 -11.04
CA ALA A 48 7.61 -9.88 -11.69
C ALA A 48 8.42 -10.90 -10.88
N GLU A 49 9.41 -10.42 -10.13
CA GLU A 49 10.26 -11.17 -9.22
C GLU A 49 9.49 -11.63 -7.99
N ASP A 50 8.65 -10.76 -7.40
CA ASP A 50 7.83 -11.12 -6.24
C ASP A 50 6.76 -12.14 -6.62
N ILE A 51 6.04 -11.93 -7.73
CA ILE A 51 5.06 -12.90 -8.25
C ILE A 51 5.73 -14.25 -8.52
N ALA A 52 6.95 -14.23 -9.06
CA ALA A 52 7.71 -15.44 -9.34
C ALA A 52 8.10 -16.18 -8.05
N SER A 53 8.51 -15.44 -7.02
CA SER A 53 8.82 -15.95 -5.69
C SER A 53 7.58 -16.60 -5.04
N GLU A 54 6.45 -15.89 -5.03
CA GLU A 54 5.17 -16.39 -4.48
C GLU A 54 4.71 -17.71 -5.13
N GLU A 55 4.88 -17.83 -6.45
CA GLU A 55 4.39 -18.98 -7.20
C GLU A 55 5.45 -20.09 -7.41
N GLY A 56 6.67 -19.89 -6.91
CA GLY A 56 7.77 -20.84 -7.08
C GLY A 56 8.17 -21.06 -8.54
N VAL A 57 8.10 -20.01 -9.37
CA VAL A 57 8.45 -20.04 -10.80
C VAL A 57 9.58 -19.06 -11.12
N SER A 58 10.12 -19.11 -12.34
CA SER A 58 11.13 -18.13 -12.75
C SER A 58 10.50 -16.78 -13.10
N SER A 59 11.21 -15.68 -12.82
CA SER A 59 10.78 -14.33 -13.22
C SER A 59 10.56 -14.21 -14.73
N ASN A 60 11.33 -14.96 -15.52
CA ASN A 60 11.14 -15.01 -16.97
C ASN A 60 9.78 -15.66 -17.36
N ALA A 61 9.33 -16.68 -16.63
CA ALA A 61 8.01 -17.27 -16.87
C ALA A 61 6.87 -16.27 -16.58
N ILE A 62 7.02 -15.43 -15.56
CA ILE A 62 6.09 -14.33 -15.29
C ILE A 62 6.13 -13.31 -16.42
N ARG A 63 7.31 -12.85 -16.87
CA ARG A 63 7.40 -11.90 -17.99
C ARG A 63 6.74 -12.42 -19.27
N HIS A 64 6.91 -13.70 -19.60
CA HIS A 64 6.21 -14.32 -20.73
C HIS A 64 4.69 -14.38 -20.51
N SER A 65 4.24 -14.63 -19.28
CA SER A 65 2.82 -14.58 -18.90
C SER A 65 2.22 -13.18 -19.12
N LEU A 66 2.94 -12.13 -18.72
CA LEU A 66 2.50 -10.75 -18.91
C LEU A 66 2.43 -10.39 -20.40
N ALA A 67 3.48 -10.73 -21.17
CA ALA A 67 3.51 -10.51 -22.62
C ALA A 67 2.38 -11.25 -23.34
N TRP A 68 2.02 -12.45 -22.87
CA TRP A 68 0.88 -13.20 -23.40
C TRP A 68 -0.45 -12.45 -23.27
N VAL A 69 -0.66 -11.75 -22.14
CA VAL A 69 -1.85 -10.92 -21.92
C VAL A 69 -1.77 -9.64 -22.75
N GLU A 70 -0.66 -8.91 -22.71
CA GLU A 70 -0.50 -7.66 -23.46
C GLU A 70 -0.68 -7.86 -24.98
N ALA A 71 -0.26 -8.99 -25.53
CA ALA A 71 -0.47 -9.32 -26.94
C ALA A 71 -1.94 -9.48 -27.36
N ARG A 72 -2.87 -9.62 -26.39
CA ARG A 72 -4.32 -9.77 -26.61
C ARG A 72 -5.10 -8.50 -26.26
N LEU A 73 -4.44 -7.51 -25.70
CA LEU A 73 -5.02 -6.22 -25.38
C LEU A 73 -4.85 -5.25 -26.56
N THR A 74 -5.75 -4.28 -26.65
CA THR A 74 -5.54 -3.14 -27.56
C THR A 74 -4.38 -2.28 -27.05
N GLY A 75 -3.73 -1.54 -27.95
CA GLY A 75 -2.65 -0.63 -27.56
C GLY A 75 -3.07 0.37 -26.47
N ALA A 76 -4.31 0.86 -26.52
CA ALA A 76 -4.87 1.74 -25.50
C ALA A 76 -4.92 1.07 -24.11
N GLN A 77 -5.39 -0.18 -24.04
CA GLN A 77 -5.47 -0.94 -22.80
C GLN A 77 -4.08 -1.26 -22.22
N VAL A 78 -3.09 -1.56 -23.06
CA VAL A 78 -1.70 -1.77 -22.61
C VAL A 78 -1.12 -0.51 -21.98
N VAL A 79 -1.33 0.65 -22.62
CA VAL A 79 -0.89 1.95 -22.09
C VAL A 79 -1.61 2.28 -20.78
N GLU A 80 -2.92 2.06 -20.71
CA GLU A 80 -3.70 2.25 -19.48
C GLU A 80 -3.16 1.39 -18.34
N GLY A 81 -2.98 0.08 -18.56
CA GLY A 81 -2.44 -0.83 -17.56
C GLY A 81 -1.06 -0.43 -17.05
N ARG A 82 -0.16 -0.02 -17.95
CA ARG A 82 1.18 0.49 -17.61
C ARG A 82 1.12 1.79 -16.82
N ASN A 83 0.24 2.72 -17.21
CA ASN A 83 0.05 3.99 -16.51
C ASN A 83 -0.53 3.77 -15.11
N THR A 84 -1.47 2.85 -14.94
CA THR A 84 -2.01 2.47 -13.63
C THR A 84 -0.91 1.93 -12.72
N ARG A 85 -0.10 0.98 -13.21
CA ARG A 85 1.05 0.47 -12.45
C ARG A 85 2.02 1.58 -12.05
N LEU A 86 2.36 2.48 -12.98
CA LEU A 86 3.26 3.60 -12.70
C LEU A 86 2.70 4.50 -11.59
N ARG A 87 1.40 4.84 -11.66
CA ARG A 87 0.73 5.64 -10.63
C ARG A 87 0.80 4.98 -9.26
N LEU A 88 0.50 3.68 -9.18
CA LEU A 88 0.52 2.94 -7.91
C LEU A 88 1.94 2.84 -7.33
N ARG A 89 2.96 2.60 -8.15
CA ARG A 89 4.36 2.60 -7.69
C ARG A 89 4.81 3.97 -7.20
N THR A 90 4.48 5.03 -7.94
CA THR A 90 4.80 6.40 -7.52
C THR A 90 4.08 6.75 -6.21
N PHE A 91 2.82 6.36 -6.07
CA PHE A 91 2.08 6.56 -4.83
C PHE A 91 2.73 5.81 -3.66
N ALA A 92 3.10 4.55 -3.83
CA ALA A 92 3.80 3.77 -2.80
C ALA A 92 5.12 4.45 -2.37
N GLN A 93 5.96 4.87 -3.32
CA GLN A 93 7.21 5.57 -3.03
C GLN A 93 7.01 6.91 -2.33
N LEU A 94 6.00 7.68 -2.73
CA LEU A 94 5.69 8.95 -2.08
C LEU A 94 5.14 8.73 -0.67
N SER A 95 4.35 7.68 -0.46
CA SER A 95 3.81 7.33 0.85
C SER A 95 4.90 6.90 1.83
N GLU A 96 5.88 6.11 1.37
CA GLU A 96 7.03 5.68 2.16
C GLU A 96 7.87 6.89 2.60
N LYS A 97 8.24 7.76 1.66
CA LYS A 97 8.97 9.02 1.97
C LYS A 97 8.21 9.92 2.92
N TYR A 98 6.89 10.00 2.77
CA TYR A 98 6.05 10.79 3.67
C TYR A 98 6.10 10.25 5.09
N VAL A 99 6.04 8.93 5.27
CA VAL A 99 6.15 8.29 6.58
C VAL A 99 7.54 8.51 7.19
N GLU A 100 8.61 8.31 6.42
CA GLU A 100 9.99 8.52 6.89
C GLU A 100 10.23 9.96 7.39
N GLU A 101 9.80 10.97 6.62
CA GLU A 101 9.95 12.36 7.02
C GLU A 101 9.06 12.71 8.22
N LEU A 102 7.85 12.13 8.32
CA LEU A 102 6.99 12.32 9.47
C LEU A 102 7.62 11.73 10.75
N GLU A 103 8.18 10.52 10.68
CA GLU A 103 8.89 9.89 11.80
C GLU A 103 10.05 10.76 12.28
N LYS A 104 10.82 11.32 11.35
CA LYS A 104 11.91 12.26 11.67
C LYS A 104 11.42 13.52 12.37
N LEU A 105 10.36 14.15 11.86
CA LEU A 105 9.78 15.36 12.47
C LEU A 105 9.15 15.07 13.84
N MET A 106 8.60 13.87 14.03
CA MET A 106 8.07 13.40 15.31
C MET A 106 9.19 13.13 16.33
N GLY A 107 10.38 12.73 15.88
CA GLY A 107 11.57 12.53 16.72
C GLY A 107 12.34 13.83 17.04
N ASP A 108 11.95 14.98 16.50
CA ASP A 108 12.65 16.25 16.71
C ASP A 108 12.58 16.68 18.18
N ALA A 109 13.67 17.22 18.73
CA ALA A 109 13.74 17.67 20.12
C ALA A 109 12.79 18.87 20.39
N ASN A 110 12.50 19.68 19.37
CA ASN A 110 11.64 20.85 19.47
C ASN A 110 10.15 20.46 19.48
N PRO A 111 9.41 20.73 20.58
CA PRO A 111 7.99 20.37 20.68
C PRO A 111 7.10 21.08 19.66
N ILE A 112 7.48 22.26 19.16
CA ILE A 112 6.71 23.01 18.16
C ILE A 112 6.76 22.32 16.79
N ILE A 113 7.90 21.71 16.45
CA ILE A 113 8.06 20.97 15.19
C ILE A 113 7.19 19.71 15.24
N ARG A 114 7.22 18.97 16.35
CA ARG A 114 6.36 17.80 16.58
C ARG A 114 4.87 18.15 16.48
N SER A 115 4.43 19.25 17.11
CA SER A 115 3.01 19.64 17.07
C SER A 115 2.54 20.00 15.65
N ARG A 116 3.38 20.70 14.87
CA ARG A 116 3.06 21.02 13.46
C ARG A 116 3.05 19.77 12.58
N ALA A 117 3.98 18.84 12.79
CA ALA A 117 4.00 17.56 12.08
C ALA A 117 2.71 16.76 12.34
N LEU A 118 2.25 16.71 13.60
CA LEU A 118 0.98 16.10 13.98
C LEU A 118 -0.24 16.79 13.35
N GLU A 119 -0.24 18.12 13.28
CA GLU A 119 -1.30 18.87 12.62
C GLU A 119 -1.37 18.54 11.12
N HIS A 120 -0.22 18.52 10.43
CA HIS A 120 -0.15 18.12 9.03
C HIS A 120 -0.61 16.69 8.81
N PHE A 121 -0.22 15.77 9.69
CA PHE A 121 -0.67 14.37 9.67
C PHE A 121 -2.19 14.26 9.80
N ARG A 122 -2.79 14.95 10.78
CA ARG A 122 -4.25 14.97 11.00
C ARG A 122 -5.00 15.52 9.79
N LYS A 123 -4.47 16.56 9.15
CA LYS A 123 -5.03 17.13 7.90
C LYS A 123 -4.97 16.13 6.74
N THR A 124 -3.83 15.46 6.55
CA THR A 124 -3.66 14.45 5.49
C THR A 124 -4.62 13.27 5.64
N LEU A 125 -4.92 12.86 6.88
CA LEU A 125 -5.88 11.79 7.18
C LEU A 125 -7.34 12.23 7.22
N GLY A 126 -7.62 13.53 7.09
CA GLY A 126 -8.98 14.05 7.24
C GLY A 126 -9.55 13.87 8.66
N LEU A 127 -8.69 13.75 9.69
CA LEU A 127 -9.10 13.68 11.09
C LEU A 127 -9.49 15.06 11.64
N GLU A 128 -9.07 16.15 10.99
CA GLU A 128 -9.51 17.51 11.29
C GLU A 128 -10.53 18.00 10.25
N ALA A 129 -11.76 18.25 10.70
CA ALA A 129 -12.89 18.60 9.85
C ALA A 129 -12.89 20.04 9.28
N ASN A 130 -11.93 20.90 9.66
CA ASN A 130 -12.01 22.36 9.41
C ASN A 130 -10.81 22.99 8.67
N GLY A 131 -10.05 22.23 7.88
CA GLY A 131 -8.94 22.78 7.09
C GLY A 131 -8.79 22.04 5.78
N GLY A 132 -9.45 22.54 4.73
CA GLY A 132 -9.63 21.84 3.47
C GLY A 132 -8.32 21.47 2.76
N VAL A 133 -7.98 20.19 2.81
CA VAL A 133 -7.54 19.42 1.65
C VAL A 133 -8.22 18.06 1.78
N ARG A 134 -9.40 17.92 1.16
CA ARG A 134 -9.95 16.59 0.88
C ARG A 134 -9.03 15.97 -0.17
N VAL A 135 -8.01 15.24 0.26
CA VAL A 135 -7.42 14.22 -0.60
C VAL A 135 -8.58 13.24 -0.81
N ASN A 136 -9.20 13.26 -1.99
CA ASN A 136 -10.24 12.31 -2.34
C ASN A 136 -9.59 10.92 -2.35
N ILE A 137 -9.50 10.28 -1.17
CA ILE A 137 -9.34 8.84 -1.01
C ILE A 137 -10.71 8.21 -1.33
N HIS A 138 -11.28 8.56 -2.48
CA HIS A 138 -12.50 7.97 -2.99
C HIS A 138 -12.06 6.90 -3.98
N ASN A 139 -12.19 5.63 -3.59
CA ASN A 139 -11.98 4.42 -4.39
C ASN A 139 -10.53 4.05 -4.78
N GLN A 140 -9.68 3.78 -3.79
CA GLN A 140 -8.69 2.71 -3.98
C GLN A 140 -8.91 1.66 -2.90
N GLN A 141 -9.70 0.65 -3.28
CA GLN A 141 -9.83 -0.58 -2.53
C GLN A 141 -8.44 -1.11 -2.18
N ALA A 142 -8.31 -1.54 -0.94
CA ALA A 142 -7.17 -2.23 -0.39
C ALA A 142 -6.72 -3.37 -1.34
N ALA A 143 -5.64 -3.15 -2.08
CA ALA A 143 -4.81 -4.24 -2.57
C ALA A 143 -3.73 -4.49 -1.52
N VAL A 144 -4.16 -5.12 -0.43
CA VAL A 144 -3.29 -5.92 0.45
C VAL A 144 -2.94 -7.22 -0.31
N PHE A 145 -1.83 -7.86 0.07
CA PHE A 145 -1.31 -9.19 -0.32
C PHE A 145 -0.24 -9.20 -1.43
N GLY A 146 1.01 -9.65 -1.20
CA GLY A 146 1.59 -10.26 0.00
C GLY A 146 3.11 -10.47 -0.02
N GLN A 147 3.61 -10.76 1.19
CA GLN A 147 4.74 -11.61 1.59
C GLN A 147 6.19 -11.30 1.14
N GLN A 148 6.78 -10.32 1.81
CA GLN A 148 7.96 -10.47 2.70
C GLN A 148 8.09 -9.13 3.44
N GLN A 149 7.55 -9.03 4.66
CA GLN A 149 7.38 -7.79 5.46
C GLN A 149 7.88 -6.49 4.80
N PRO A 150 6.94 -5.69 4.26
CA PRO A 150 6.91 -4.26 4.58
C PRO A 150 5.56 -3.98 5.23
N GLN A 151 5.57 -3.26 6.34
CA GLN A 151 4.35 -2.88 7.07
C GLN A 151 3.38 -2.24 6.07
N SER A 152 2.16 -2.79 5.96
CA SER A 152 1.15 -2.14 5.12
C SER A 152 0.93 -0.72 5.65
N PHE A 153 0.62 0.24 4.77
CA PHE A 153 0.38 1.61 5.21
C PHE A 153 -0.65 1.67 6.34
N GLY A 154 -1.69 0.83 6.30
CA GLY A 154 -2.65 0.69 7.41
C GLY A 154 -1.99 0.27 8.73
N GLU A 155 -1.14 -0.74 8.72
CA GLU A 155 -0.44 -1.24 9.93
C GLU A 155 0.58 -0.25 10.48
N ALA A 156 1.33 0.43 9.61
CA ALA A 156 2.24 1.50 10.02
C ALA A 156 1.46 2.64 10.72
N MET A 157 0.29 2.96 10.18
CA MET A 157 -0.60 3.99 10.72
C MET A 157 -1.27 3.56 12.02
N ASP A 158 -1.62 2.28 12.16
CA ASP A 158 -2.16 1.71 13.40
C ASP A 158 -1.11 1.69 14.52
N ARG A 159 0.16 1.43 14.19
CA ARG A 159 1.27 1.52 15.15
C ARG A 159 1.48 2.95 15.65
N ILE A 160 1.36 3.94 14.77
CA ILE A 160 1.43 5.35 15.15
C ILE A 160 0.25 5.74 16.06
N ARG A 161 -0.96 5.22 15.80
CA ARG A 161 -2.11 5.38 16.72
C ARG A 161 -1.87 4.72 18.07
N GLU A 162 -1.25 3.55 18.10
CA GLU A 162 -0.93 2.86 19.35
C GLU A 162 0.12 3.62 20.19
N LEU A 163 1.12 4.22 19.53
CA LEU A 163 2.07 5.12 20.18
C LEU A 163 1.38 6.38 20.73
N HIS A 164 0.38 6.91 20.03
CA HIS A 164 -0.42 8.05 20.48
C HIS A 164 -1.20 7.73 21.76
N LEU A 165 -1.86 6.57 21.82
CA LEU A 165 -2.61 6.11 22.99
C LEU A 165 -1.73 5.91 24.23
N ARG A 166 -0.45 5.54 24.05
CA ARG A 166 0.51 5.40 25.15
C ARG A 166 1.07 6.74 25.63
N ALA A 167 1.22 7.73 24.75
CA ALA A 167 1.69 9.06 25.11
C ALA A 167 0.67 9.83 25.99
N ASP A 168 -0.64 9.60 25.79
CA ASP A 168 -1.69 10.25 26.57
C ASP A 168 -1.87 9.69 28.01
N VAL A 169 -1.21 8.58 28.35
CA VAL A 169 -1.30 7.92 29.67
C VAL A 169 -0.22 8.38 30.66
N THR A 170 0.75 9.19 30.25
CA THR A 170 1.78 9.70 31.18
C THR A 170 1.49 11.15 31.54
N PRO A 171 0.84 11.45 32.69
CA PRO A 171 0.75 12.83 33.15
C PRO A 171 2.18 13.35 33.44
N PRO A 172 2.47 14.63 33.16
CA PRO A 172 3.74 15.21 33.60
C PRO A 172 3.77 15.12 35.13
N ALA A 173 4.79 14.44 35.66
CA ALA A 173 5.10 14.52 37.07
C ALA A 173 5.48 15.98 37.37
N VAL A 174 4.50 16.74 37.88
CA VAL A 174 4.74 18.05 38.47
C VAL A 174 5.44 17.79 39.81
N PRO A 175 6.71 18.20 40.01
CA PRO A 175 7.27 18.21 41.35
C PRO A 175 6.55 19.30 42.16
N LEU A 176 5.63 18.87 43.02
CA LEU A 176 5.07 19.69 44.09
C LEU A 176 6.11 19.80 45.22
N THR A 177 6.96 20.80 45.16
CA THR A 177 7.67 21.35 46.34
C THR A 177 7.76 22.86 46.12
N GLY A 178 6.93 23.70 46.73
CA GLY A 178 6.83 23.84 48.18
C GLY A 178 7.69 25.04 48.57
N GLY A 179 7.14 26.24 48.42
CA GLY A 179 7.81 27.47 48.82
C GLY A 179 7.96 27.53 50.34
N SER A 180 9.20 27.58 50.81
CA SER A 180 9.51 28.05 52.17
C SER A 180 10.21 29.40 52.06
N ARG A 181 9.41 30.44 52.26
CA ARG A 181 9.86 31.79 52.57
C ARG A 181 10.22 31.79 54.06
N SER A 182 11.50 31.74 54.40
CA SER A 182 11.95 31.99 55.78
C SER A 182 12.67 33.33 55.84
N GLN A 183 12.15 34.18 56.71
CA GLN A 183 12.76 35.43 57.15
C GLN A 183 14.06 35.13 57.89
N HIS A 184 15.09 35.93 57.65
CA HIS A 184 15.98 36.51 58.67
C HIS A 184 16.75 37.68 58.06
#